data_AF-A0A3B5QVT8-F1
#
_entry.id   AF-A0A3B5QVT8-F1
#
_cell.length_a   1.000
_cell.length_b   1.000
_cell.length_c   1.000
_cell.angle_alpha   90.00
_cell.angle_beta   90.00
_cell.angle_gamma   90.00
#
_symmetry.space_group_name_H-M   'P 1'
#
loop_
_entity.id
_entity.type
_entity.pdbx_description
1 polymer ?
#
loop_
_entity_poly.entity_id
_entity_poly.type
_entity_poly.pdbx_seq_one_letter_code
_entity_poly.pdbx_strand_id
1 'polypeptide(L)'
;MILSGAKSEHNSKGCITSDLCISFSVNYGAYRVVQNSKCCSEDLCNTQINYTKLVSPPNRKKCFSCDEENCMKTLKCAGDENYCVDVKGYTQGVSFMMKGCASKSVCSDHFSSVMSQLTSQHPGAKISCCRGNYCNSAKNPFRPLVSAISFFRS
;
A
#
# COMPACT_ATOMS: atom_id res chain seq x y z
N MET A 1 1.06 24.40 -11.73
CA MET A 1 -0.03 24.19 -10.75
C MET A 1 0.32 22.98 -9.91
N ILE A 2 0.78 23.20 -8.67
CA ILE A 2 0.93 22.13 -7.68
C ILE A 2 -0.39 22.12 -6.93
N LEU A 3 -1.24 21.12 -7.18
CA LEU A 3 -2.43 20.91 -6.36
C LEU A 3 -1.94 20.50 -4.98
N SER A 4 -2.02 21.44 -4.04
CA SER A 4 -1.70 21.24 -2.64
C SER A 4 -2.66 20.21 -2.05
N GLY A 5 -2.24 18.95 -2.00
CA GLY A 5 -2.95 17.92 -1.24
C GLY A 5 -2.95 18.27 0.25
N ALA A 6 -4.05 17.98 0.94
CA ALA A 6 -4.11 18.14 2.39
C ALA A 6 -3.12 17.16 3.06
N LYS A 7 -2.24 17.69 3.92
CA LYS A 7 -1.31 16.89 4.75
C LYS A 7 -1.79 16.95 6.19
N SER A 8 -2.01 15.79 6.80
CA SER A 8 -2.17 15.67 8.25
C SER A 8 -0.94 15.00 8.86
N GLU A 9 -0.52 15.49 10.02
CA GLU A 9 0.60 14.94 10.78
C GLU A 9 0.16 14.75 12.23
N HIS A 10 0.27 13.52 12.73
CA HIS A 10 -0.15 13.14 14.08
C HIS A 10 1.01 12.45 14.78
N ASN A 11 1.21 12.80 16.04
CA ASN A 11 2.23 12.20 16.89
C ASN A 11 1.55 11.66 18.14
N SER A 12 1.86 10.42 18.49
CA SER A 12 1.31 9.76 19.67
C SER A 12 2.41 8.96 20.37
N LYS A 13 2.23 8.79 21.68
CA LYS A 13 3.00 7.85 22.50
C LYS A 13 2.02 6.94 23.22
N GLY A 14 2.42 5.70 23.43
CA GLY A 14 1.59 4.71 24.12
C GLY A 14 2.31 3.38 24.20
N CYS A 15 1.61 2.41 24.78
CA CYS A 15 2.06 1.03 24.83
C CYS A 15 1.52 0.29 23.61
N ILE A 16 2.34 -0.56 23.02
CA ILE A 16 1.97 -1.38 21.87
C ILE A 16 2.74 -2.69 21.91
N THR A 17 2.22 -3.74 21.27
CA THR A 17 2.97 -4.99 21.09
C THR A 17 4.12 -4.79 20.11
N SER A 18 5.20 -5.55 20.28
CA SER A 18 6.39 -5.45 19.42
C SER A 18 6.08 -5.66 17.94
N ASP A 19 5.12 -6.53 17.62
CA ASP A 19 4.71 -6.84 16.25
C ASP A 19 4.06 -5.65 15.52
N LEU A 20 3.49 -4.70 16.26
CA LEU A 20 2.93 -3.47 15.68
C LEU A 20 3.95 -2.32 15.63
N CYS A 21 5.17 -2.53 16.11
CA CYS A 21 6.25 -1.56 16.04
C CYS A 21 6.89 -1.51 14.64
N ILE A 22 6.12 -1.02 13.66
CA ILE A 22 6.54 -1.02 12.26
C ILE A 22 6.66 0.41 11.76
N SER A 23 7.77 0.71 11.08
CA SER A 23 7.91 1.90 10.26
C SER A 23 7.68 1.53 8.81
N PHE A 24 6.79 2.26 8.13
CA PHE A 24 6.44 1.98 6.75
C PHE A 24 6.00 3.24 5.99
N SER A 25 6.19 3.19 4.68
CA SER A 25 5.65 4.16 3.75
C SER A 25 4.90 3.44 2.62
N VAL A 26 3.71 3.95 2.28
CA VAL A 26 2.91 3.50 1.15
C VAL A 26 2.26 4.70 0.45
N ASN A 27 2.30 4.71 -0.87
CA ASN A 27 1.77 5.78 -1.70
C ASN A 27 0.92 5.19 -2.83
N TYR A 28 -0.39 5.40 -2.78
CA TYR A 28 -1.33 4.92 -3.79
C TYR A 28 -1.69 6.00 -4.83
N GLY A 29 -0.97 7.12 -4.84
CA GLY A 29 -1.22 8.26 -5.73
C GLY A 29 -2.28 9.22 -5.20
N ALA A 30 -3.48 8.73 -4.88
CA ALA A 30 -4.56 9.54 -4.31
C ALA A 30 -4.28 9.93 -2.85
N TYR A 31 -3.67 9.02 -2.09
CA TYR A 31 -3.23 9.26 -0.73
C TYR A 31 -1.91 8.54 -0.46
N ARG A 32 -1.21 9.04 0.56
CA ARG A 32 0.10 8.54 0.98
C ARG A 32 0.15 8.51 2.50
N VAL A 33 0.57 7.36 3.02
CA VAL A 33 0.75 7.14 4.46
C VAL A 33 2.22 6.91 4.73
N VAL A 34 2.74 7.63 5.72
CA VAL A 34 4.09 7.39 6.23
C VAL A 34 4.02 7.30 7.73
N GLN A 35 4.45 6.17 8.27
CA GLN A 35 4.51 5.88 9.69
C GLN A 35 5.95 5.63 10.08
N ASN A 36 6.41 6.36 11.09
CA ASN A 36 7.69 6.15 11.73
C ASN A 36 7.42 5.82 13.20
N SER A 37 7.99 4.73 13.69
CA SER A 37 7.80 4.24 15.04
C SER A 37 9.15 3.93 15.68
N LYS A 38 9.24 4.20 16.98
CA LYS A 38 10.33 3.76 17.84
C LYS A 38 9.70 3.11 19.05
N CYS A 39 10.13 1.90 19.36
CA CYS A 39 9.62 1.16 20.51
C CYS A 39 10.79 0.65 21.34
N CYS A 40 10.48 0.39 22.60
CA CYS A 40 11.42 0.01 23.63
C CYS A 40 10.65 -0.78 24.70
N SER A 41 11.37 -1.59 25.49
CA SER A 41 10.80 -2.54 26.45
C SER A 41 10.79 -2.03 27.89
N GLU A 42 11.59 -1.02 28.20
CA GLU A 42 11.74 -0.50 29.56
C GLU A 42 10.60 0.45 29.96
N ASP A 43 10.35 0.57 31.25
CA ASP A 43 9.36 1.51 31.77
C ASP A 43 9.68 2.95 31.39
N LEU A 44 8.66 3.67 30.90
CA LEU A 44 8.76 5.08 30.50
C LEU A 44 9.88 5.37 29.48
N CYS A 45 10.29 4.38 28.69
CA CYS A 45 11.36 4.52 27.71
C CYS A 45 11.00 5.42 26.50
N ASN A 46 9.72 5.66 26.27
CA ASN A 46 9.18 6.46 25.16
C ASN A 46 9.12 7.97 25.46
N THR A 47 10.07 8.49 26.26
CA THR A 47 10.12 9.90 26.72
C THR A 47 10.54 10.89 25.64
N GLN A 48 11.31 10.47 24.63
CA GLN A 48 11.72 11.32 23.50
C GLN A 48 10.97 10.96 22.23
N ILE A 49 10.17 11.89 21.72
CA ILE A 49 9.66 11.85 20.35
C ILE A 49 10.63 12.64 19.48
N ASN A 50 11.57 11.96 18.84
CA ASN A 50 12.47 12.59 17.88
C ASN A 50 11.70 12.84 16.57
N TYR A 51 11.15 14.05 16.45
CA TYR A 51 10.46 14.53 15.28
C TYR A 51 11.46 14.74 14.14
N THR A 52 11.56 13.77 13.25
CA THR A 52 12.16 14.03 11.94
C THR A 52 11.02 14.41 11.02
N LYS A 53 10.99 15.67 10.57
CA LYS A 53 10.07 16.10 9.51
C LYS A 53 10.23 15.10 8.36
N LEU A 54 9.14 14.42 8.03
CA LEU A 54 9.12 13.39 6.99
C LEU A 54 9.24 14.07 5.63
N VAL A 55 10.48 14.38 5.26
CA VAL A 55 10.83 14.79 3.90
C VAL A 55 11.13 13.52 3.15
N SER A 56 10.22 13.14 2.25
CA SER A 56 10.47 12.06 1.31
C SER A 56 10.75 12.71 -0.05
N PRO A 57 12.01 13.00 -0.39
CA PRO A 57 12.31 13.50 -1.72
C PRO A 57 11.89 12.46 -2.76
N PRO A 58 11.47 12.88 -3.97
CA PRO A 58 11.23 11.94 -5.06
C PRO A 58 12.44 11.03 -5.27
N ASN A 59 12.20 9.73 -5.41
CA ASN A 59 13.24 8.77 -5.73
C ASN A 59 13.14 8.37 -7.21
N ARG A 60 14.01 7.46 -7.68
CA ARG A 60 14.06 7.04 -9.09
C ARG A 60 13.03 5.95 -9.45
N LYS A 61 12.30 5.43 -8.46
CA LYS A 61 11.33 4.35 -8.63
C LYS A 61 10.03 4.91 -9.21
N LYS A 62 9.46 4.17 -10.16
CA LYS A 62 8.17 4.47 -10.78
C LYS A 62 7.28 3.23 -10.73
N CYS A 63 6.01 3.42 -10.42
CA CYS A 63 5.00 2.36 -10.31
C CYS A 63 3.70 2.82 -10.96
N PHE A 64 2.75 1.90 -11.15
CA PHE A 64 1.37 2.26 -11.46
C PHE A 64 0.56 2.50 -10.18
N SER A 65 -0.46 3.34 -10.29
CA SER A 65 -1.48 3.59 -9.28
C SER A 65 -2.88 3.49 -9.90
N CYS A 66 -3.90 3.39 -9.03
CA CYS A 66 -5.29 3.38 -9.45
C CYS A 66 -5.92 4.76 -9.24
N ASP A 67 -6.73 5.17 -10.20
CA ASP A 67 -7.63 6.31 -10.15
C ASP A 67 -9.01 5.76 -10.52
N GLU A 68 -9.86 5.58 -9.52
CA GLU A 68 -11.10 4.81 -9.64
C GLU A 68 -10.83 3.40 -10.23
N GLU A 69 -11.36 3.10 -11.42
CA GLU A 69 -11.16 1.83 -12.11
C GLU A 69 -9.87 1.82 -12.96
N ASN A 70 -9.28 2.99 -13.25
CA ASN A 70 -8.09 3.09 -14.08
C ASN A 70 -6.82 2.86 -13.27
N CYS A 71 -6.27 1.65 -13.40
CA CYS A 71 -5.04 1.23 -12.70
C CYS A 71 -3.75 1.35 -13.52
N MET A 72 -3.74 2.22 -14.55
CA MET A 72 -2.57 2.46 -15.39
C MET A 72 -1.93 3.84 -15.19
N LYS A 73 -2.38 4.61 -14.20
CA LYS A 73 -1.81 5.93 -13.90
C LYS A 73 -0.38 5.78 -13.40
N THR A 74 0.57 6.51 -13.97
CA THR A 74 1.97 6.46 -13.53
C THR A 74 2.16 7.25 -12.23
N LEU A 75 2.92 6.69 -11.31
CA LEU A 75 3.25 7.27 -10.01
C LEU A 75 4.78 7.33 -9.84
N LYS A 76 5.29 8.51 -9.45
CA LYS A 76 6.68 8.70 -9.03
C LYS A 76 6.76 8.45 -7.53
N CYS A 77 7.63 7.54 -7.11
CA CYS A 77 7.79 7.18 -5.71
C CYS A 77 8.71 8.15 -4.97
N ALA A 78 8.67 8.12 -3.64
CA ALA A 78 9.42 9.04 -2.80
C ALA A 78 10.10 8.33 -1.61
N GLY A 79 11.20 8.90 -1.12
CA GLY A 79 11.92 8.37 0.04
C GLY A 79 12.35 6.90 -0.16
N ASP A 80 12.00 6.05 0.80
CA ASP A 80 12.35 4.63 0.84
C ASP A 80 11.38 3.71 0.08
N GLU A 81 10.40 4.28 -0.63
CA GLU A 81 9.42 3.57 -1.45
C GLU A 81 10.05 2.97 -2.71
N ASN A 82 10.81 1.88 -2.53
CA ASN A 82 11.62 1.24 -3.58
C ASN A 82 10.91 0.03 -4.26
N TYR A 83 9.69 -0.29 -3.83
CA TYR A 83 8.88 -1.38 -4.34
C TYR A 83 7.61 -0.84 -4.98
N CYS A 84 7.07 -1.58 -5.94
CA CYS A 84 5.68 -1.37 -6.33
C CYS A 84 4.81 -2.35 -5.56
N VAL A 85 3.63 -1.90 -5.17
CA VAL A 85 2.63 -2.69 -4.45
C VAL A 85 1.35 -2.82 -5.28
N ASP A 86 0.68 -3.95 -5.11
CA ASP A 86 -0.65 -4.28 -5.57
C ASP A 86 -1.42 -4.87 -4.38
N VAL A 87 -2.56 -4.28 -4.03
CA VAL A 87 -3.44 -4.74 -2.96
C VAL A 87 -4.79 -5.06 -3.56
N LYS A 88 -5.25 -6.29 -3.34
CA LYS A 88 -6.57 -6.75 -3.80
C LYS A 88 -7.37 -7.22 -2.60
N GLY A 89 -8.61 -6.78 -2.48
CA GLY A 89 -9.47 -7.19 -1.39
C GLY A 89 -10.93 -7.19 -1.79
N TYR A 90 -11.77 -7.58 -0.83
CA TYR A 90 -13.20 -7.61 -0.98
C TYR A 90 -13.82 -6.99 0.26
N THR A 91 -14.66 -5.97 0.08
CA THR A 91 -15.38 -5.35 1.19
C THR A 91 -16.80 -5.03 0.76
N GLN A 92 -17.77 -5.36 1.61
CA GLN A 92 -19.19 -5.04 1.39
C GLN A 92 -19.74 -5.47 0.03
N GLY A 93 -19.34 -6.63 -0.48
CA GLY A 93 -19.83 -7.11 -1.79
C GLY A 93 -18.99 -6.71 -2.99
N VAL A 94 -18.03 -5.78 -2.82
CA VAL A 94 -17.28 -5.16 -3.91
C VAL A 94 -15.79 -5.51 -3.82
N SER A 95 -15.23 -5.99 -4.94
CA SER A 95 -13.78 -6.17 -5.07
C SER A 95 -13.10 -4.84 -5.31
N PHE A 96 -12.00 -4.57 -4.60
CA PHE A 96 -11.18 -3.39 -4.85
C PHE A 96 -9.75 -3.79 -5.20
N MET A 97 -9.08 -2.92 -5.96
CA MET A 97 -7.66 -3.03 -6.28
C MET A 97 -6.99 -1.68 -6.07
N MET A 98 -5.87 -1.66 -5.37
CA MET A 98 -5.03 -0.49 -5.20
C MET A 98 -3.61 -0.80 -5.66
N LYS A 99 -2.98 0.17 -6.31
CA LYS A 99 -1.60 0.06 -6.78
C LYS A 99 -0.81 1.27 -6.33
N GLY A 100 0.49 1.09 -6.11
CA GLY A 100 1.30 2.20 -5.66
C GLY A 100 2.77 1.89 -5.47
N CYS A 101 3.42 2.79 -4.75
CA CYS A 101 4.77 2.65 -4.27
C CYS A 101 4.76 2.22 -2.79
N ALA A 102 5.75 1.42 -2.40
CA ALA A 102 5.85 0.91 -1.03
C ALA A 102 7.30 0.81 -0.56
N SER A 103 7.50 1.06 0.73
CA SER A 103 8.71 0.73 1.48
C SER A 103 8.91 -0.80 1.58
N LYS A 104 10.10 -1.24 1.96
CA LYS A 104 10.41 -2.67 2.10
C LYS A 104 9.53 -3.38 3.14
N SER A 105 9.19 -2.70 4.24
CA SER A 105 8.44 -3.29 5.36
C SER A 105 7.02 -3.70 4.95
N VAL A 106 6.34 -2.91 4.12
CA VAL A 106 5.01 -3.24 3.57
C VAL A 106 5.03 -4.56 2.80
N CYS A 107 6.16 -4.89 2.19
CA CYS A 107 6.34 -6.09 1.37
C CYS A 107 6.81 -7.32 2.17
N SER A 108 6.74 -7.28 3.49
CA SER A 108 7.12 -8.40 4.36
C SER A 108 5.93 -9.25 4.76
N ASP A 109 6.19 -10.53 5.02
CA ASP A 109 5.17 -11.46 5.54
C ASP A 109 4.65 -11.01 6.90
N HIS A 110 5.53 -10.44 7.73
CA HIS A 110 5.17 -9.85 9.02
C HIS A 110 4.11 -8.76 8.86
N PHE A 111 4.32 -7.79 7.96
CA PHE A 111 3.33 -6.74 7.71
C PHE A 111 2.00 -7.29 7.19
N SER A 112 2.05 -8.30 6.31
CA SER A 112 0.85 -8.94 5.77
C SER A 112 0.08 -9.69 6.85
N SER A 113 0.78 -10.38 7.76
CA SER A 113 0.19 -11.06 8.92
C SER A 113 -0.49 -10.08 9.86
N VAL A 114 0.22 -9.01 10.24
CA VAL A 114 -0.30 -7.96 11.12
C VAL A 114 -1.53 -7.27 10.52
N MET A 115 -1.51 -6.92 9.22
CA MET A 115 -2.67 -6.32 8.57
C MET A 115 -3.86 -7.28 8.49
N SER A 116 -3.61 -8.57 8.24
CA SER A 116 -4.69 -9.56 8.18
C SER A 116 -5.42 -9.71 9.51
N GLN A 117 -4.74 -9.53 10.64
CA GLN A 117 -5.37 -9.53 11.98
C GLN A 117 -6.22 -8.29 12.23
N LEU A 118 -5.84 -7.14 11.65
CA LEU A 118 -6.56 -5.87 11.82
C LEU A 118 -7.75 -5.73 10.86
N THR A 119 -7.71 -6.38 9.70
CA THR A 119 -8.81 -6.36 8.73
C THR A 119 -9.72 -7.57 8.93
N SER A 120 -10.76 -7.40 9.76
CA SER A 120 -11.70 -8.45 10.20
C SER A 120 -12.59 -9.08 9.12
N GLN A 121 -12.35 -8.81 7.82
CA GLN A 121 -13.18 -9.31 6.71
C GLN A 121 -12.43 -10.36 5.90
N HIS A 122 -13.01 -11.56 5.82
CA HIS A 122 -12.59 -12.61 4.90
C HIS A 122 -13.25 -12.41 3.52
N PRO A 123 -12.51 -12.57 2.41
CA PRO A 123 -11.07 -12.80 2.32
C PRO A 123 -10.31 -11.49 2.61
N GLY A 124 -9.33 -11.55 3.51
CA GLY A 124 -8.48 -10.41 3.86
C GLY A 124 -7.78 -9.83 2.64
N ALA A 125 -7.32 -8.57 2.74
CA ALA A 125 -6.62 -7.92 1.64
C ALA A 125 -5.32 -8.66 1.31
N LYS A 126 -5.16 -9.10 0.06
CA LYS A 126 -3.93 -9.70 -0.45
C LYS A 126 -2.98 -8.61 -0.90
N ILE A 127 -1.81 -8.54 -0.28
CA ILE A 127 -0.71 -7.64 -0.63
C ILE A 127 0.27 -8.38 -1.53
N SER A 128 0.77 -7.73 -2.58
CA SER A 128 1.80 -8.26 -3.46
C SER A 128 2.76 -7.15 -3.84
N CYS A 129 4.05 -7.47 -3.86
CA CYS A 129 5.10 -6.51 -4.17
C CYS A 129 6.02 -6.99 -5.28
N CYS A 130 6.64 -6.04 -5.97
CA CYS A 130 7.64 -6.33 -7.00
C CYS A 130 8.74 -5.26 -7.08
N ARG A 131 9.89 -5.67 -7.62
CA ARG A 131 11.04 -4.81 -7.92
C ARG A 131 11.13 -4.52 -9.41
N GLY A 132 11.76 -3.40 -9.77
CA GLY A 132 11.74 -2.85 -11.14
C GLY A 132 10.68 -1.77 -11.33
N ASN A 133 10.86 -0.90 -12.33
CA ASN A 133 9.89 0.16 -12.62
C ASN A 133 8.65 -0.44 -13.27
N TYR A 134 7.47 0.04 -12.87
CA TYR A 134 6.18 -0.34 -13.45
C TYR A 134 5.87 -1.85 -13.41
N CYS A 135 6.55 -2.61 -12.55
CA CYS A 135 6.40 -4.05 -12.43
C CYS A 135 5.02 -4.48 -11.92
N ASN A 136 4.26 -3.55 -11.32
CA ASN A 136 2.89 -3.75 -10.89
C ASN A 136 1.88 -3.45 -12.00
N SER A 137 2.27 -3.53 -13.27
CA SER A 137 1.34 -3.51 -14.39
C SER A 137 0.28 -4.60 -14.21
N ALA A 138 -0.92 -4.37 -14.74
CA ALA A 138 -1.90 -5.43 -14.82
C ALA A 138 -1.28 -6.58 -15.62
N LYS A 139 -1.12 -7.75 -14.99
CA LYS A 139 -1.21 -8.98 -15.78
C LYS A 139 -2.65 -8.98 -16.25
N ASN A 140 -2.91 -8.65 -17.51
CA ASN A 140 -4.21 -8.94 -18.11
C ASN A 140 -4.53 -10.38 -17.73
N PRO A 141 -5.62 -10.68 -16.99
CA PRO A 141 -6.23 -11.97 -17.23
C PRO A 141 -6.60 -11.89 -18.70
N PHE A 142 -5.89 -12.60 -19.56
CA PHE A 142 -6.46 -12.98 -20.84
C PHE A 142 -7.81 -13.60 -20.48
N ARG A 143 -8.89 -12.82 -20.59
CA ARG A 143 -10.22 -13.35 -20.79
C ARG A 143 -10.20 -13.66 -22.28
N PRO A 144 -10.05 -14.92 -22.72
CA PRO A 144 -10.50 -15.20 -24.06
C PRO A 144 -11.97 -14.77 -24.07
N LEU A 145 -12.31 -13.85 -24.98
CA LEU A 145 -13.68 -13.65 -25.38
C LEU A 145 -14.17 -15.00 -25.92
N VAL A 146 -14.68 -15.85 -25.04
CA VAL A 146 -15.56 -16.93 -25.49
C VAL A 146 -16.84 -16.21 -25.86
N SER A 147 -16.93 -15.82 -27.13
CA SER A 147 -18.21 -15.50 -27.75
C SER A 147 -19.16 -16.64 -27.42
N ALA A 148 -20.19 -16.34 -26.61
CA ALA A 148 -21.35 -17.19 -26.51
C ALA A 148 -22.06 -17.15 -27.87
N ILE A 149 -21.59 -17.97 -28.82
CA ILE A 149 -22.41 -18.40 -29.95
C ILE A 149 -23.16 -19.63 -29.45
N SER A 150 -24.26 -19.40 -28.74
CA SER A 150 -25.30 -20.40 -28.61
C SER A 150 -25.95 -20.55 -30.00
N PHE A 151 -25.46 -21.50 -30.77
CA PHE A 151 -26.21 -22.03 -31.90
C PHE A 151 -27.50 -22.66 -31.35
N PHE A 152 -28.63 -22.00 -31.59
CA PHE A 152 -29.90 -22.71 -31.65
C PHE A 152 -29.78 -23.76 -32.75
N ARG A 153 -29.96 -25.04 -32.40
CA ARG A 153 -30.28 -26.06 -33.38
C ARG A 153 -31.59 -26.72 -32.97
N SER A 154 -32.43 -26.83 -34.00
CA SER A 154 -33.85 -27.12 -34.08
C SER A 154 -34.31 -28.38 -33.37
#